data_AF-B5GC79-F1
#
_entry.id   AF-B5GC79-F1
#
_cell.length_a   1.000
_cell.length_b   1.000
_cell.length_c   1.000
_cell.angle_alpha   90.00
_cell.angle_beta   90.00
_cell.angle_gamma   90.00
#
_symmetry.space_group_name_H-M   'P 1'
#
loop_
_entity.id
_entity.type
_entity.pdbx_description
1 polymer ?
#
loop_
_entity_poly.entity_id
_entity_poly.type
_entity_poly.pdbx_seq_one_letter_code
_entity_poly.pdbx_strand_id
1 'polypeptide(L)' 'MNVRFTGAERAAAHKRATDLYVRDGLGLRAVAQQLGVSFGLARNLLLEAGVELRPRGRHRPS' A
#
# COMPACT_ATOMS: atom_id res chain seq x y z
N MET A 1 -14.38 -5.87 -2.94
CA MET A 1 -14.45 -5.03 -4.15
C MET A 1 -13.13 -5.18 -4.90
N ASN A 2 -13.12 -5.80 -6.09
CA ASN A 2 -11.91 -5.92 -6.91
C ASN A 2 -11.83 -4.72 -7.86
N VAL A 3 -11.10 -3.68 -7.43
CA VAL A 3 -10.81 -2.50 -8.25
C VAL A 3 -9.78 -2.91 -9.31
N ARG A 4 -10.12 -2.75 -10.59
CA ARG A 4 -9.18 -2.90 -11.70
C ARG A 4 -8.64 -1.52 -12.04
N PHE A 5 -7.40 -1.25 -11.65
CA PHE A 5 -6.69 -0.05 -12.08
C PHE A 5 -6.17 -0.24 -13.51
N THR A 6 -6.55 0.65 -14.43
CA THR A 6 -5.92 0.74 -15.74
C THR A 6 -4.50 1.31 -15.61
N GLY A 7 -3.64 1.17 -16.63
CA GLY A 7 -2.19 1.46 -16.52
C GLY A 7 -1.86 2.85 -15.96
N ALA A 8 -2.59 3.89 -16.38
CA ALA A 8 -2.42 5.25 -15.87
C ALA A 8 -2.91 5.42 -14.42
N GLU A 9 -4.05 4.80 -14.08
CA GLU A 9 -4.59 4.83 -12.72
C GLU A 9 -3.70 4.07 -11.74
N ARG A 10 -3.01 3.03 -12.22
CA ARG A 10 -2.05 2.27 -11.42
C ARG A 10 -0.83 3.11 -11.05
N ALA A 11 -0.26 3.85 -12.00
CA ALA A 11 0.84 4.78 -11.73
C ALA A 11 0.45 5.87 -10.71
N ALA A 12 -0.76 6.42 -10.83
CA ALA A 12 -1.30 7.36 -9.84
C ALA A 12 -1.49 6.72 -8.46
N ALA A 13 -2.00 5.48 -8.41
CA ALA A 13 -2.17 4.72 -7.18
C ALA A 13 -0.83 4.41 -6.50
N HIS A 14 0.22 4.08 -7.25
CA HIS A 14 1.58 3.91 -6.71
C HIS A 14 2.06 5.19 -6.05
N LYS A 15 2.02 6.31 -6.76
CA LYS A 15 2.48 7.59 -6.23
C LYS A 15 1.70 7.97 -4.96
N ARG A 16 0.38 7.80 -4.98
CA ARG A 16 -0.49 8.11 -3.84
C ARG A 16 -0.18 7.20 -2.64
N ALA A 17 0.00 5.90 -2.86
CA ALA A 17 0.36 4.96 -1.80
C ALA A 17 1.71 5.31 -1.18
N THR A 18 2.72 5.61 -1.99
CA THR A 18 4.06 6.01 -1.54
C THR A 18 4.02 7.32 -0.75
N ASP A 19 3.29 8.33 -1.22
CA ASP A 19 3.14 9.61 -0.51
C ASP A 19 2.52 9.37 0.89
N LEU A 20 1.43 8.61 0.98
CA LEU A 20 0.78 8.28 2.25
C LEU A 20 1.69 7.48 3.19
N TYR A 21 2.46 6.53 2.67
CA TYR A 21 3.33 5.67 3.49
C TYR A 21 4.61 6.37 3.93
N VAL A 22 5.28 7.08 3.02
CA VAL A 22 6.61 7.66 3.24
C VAL A 22 6.53 9.11 3.73
N ARG A 23 5.69 9.95 3.12
CA ARG A 23 5.59 11.38 3.50
C ARG A 23 4.72 11.56 4.73
N ASP A 24 3.57 10.89 4.77
CA ASP A 24 2.63 11.02 5.89
C ASP A 24 2.87 9.98 7.01
N GLY A 25 3.78 9.01 6.78
CA GLY A 25 4.15 7.99 7.77
C GLY A 25 3.02 7.00 8.11
N LEU A 26 1.99 6.91 7.27
CA LEU A 26 0.83 6.07 7.54
C LEU A 26 1.17 4.58 7.42
N GLY A 27 0.64 3.75 8.32
CA GLY A 27 0.74 2.30 8.19
C GLY A 27 -0.10 1.76 7.02
N LEU A 28 0.26 0.58 6.49
CA LEU A 28 -0.43 -0.04 5.33
C LEU A 28 -1.96 -0.10 5.45
N ARG A 29 -2.51 -0.33 6.66
CA ARG A 29 -3.96 -0.38 6.87
C ARG A 29 -4.61 0.98 6.62
N ALA A 30 -3.98 2.06 7.08
CA ALA A 30 -4.48 3.42 6.86
C ALA A 30 -4.34 3.81 5.37
N VAL A 31 -3.22 3.44 4.73
CA VAL A 31 -3.03 3.63 3.29
C VAL A 31 -4.12 2.91 2.49
N ALA A 32 -4.43 1.66 2.82
CA ALA A 32 -5.48 0.89 2.16
C ALA A 32 -6.87 1.54 2.30
N GLN A 33 -7.20 2.04 3.49
CA GLN A 33 -8.46 2.75 3.73
C GLN A 33 -8.53 4.07 2.96
N GLN A 34 -7.46 4.86 2.95
CA GLN A 34 -7.37 6.13 2.22
C GLN A 34 -7.51 5.94 0.70
N LEU A 35 -7.01 4.83 0.17
CA LEU A 35 -7.11 4.49 -1.25
C LEU A 35 -8.40 3.72 -1.60
N GLY A 36 -9.21 3.32 -0.61
CA GLY A 36 -10.39 2.47 -0.84
C GLY A 36 -10.06 1.08 -1.39
N VAL A 37 -8.84 0.58 -1.15
CA VAL A 37 -8.36 -0.70 -1.67
C VAL A 37 -8.19 -1.75 -0.57
N SER A 38 -8.05 -3.01 -0.97
CA SER A 38 -7.71 -4.06 -0.02
C SER A 38 -6.28 -3.90 0.51
N PHE A 39 -6.03 -4.40 1.72
CA PHE A 39 -4.70 -4.39 2.32
C PHE A 39 -3.63 -5.05 1.42
N GLY A 40 -3.98 -6.17 0.78
CA GLY A 40 -3.07 -6.87 -0.14
C GLY A 40 -2.75 -6.04 -1.38
N LEU A 41 -3.73 -5.30 -1.90
CA LEU A 41 -3.51 -4.42 -3.05
C LEU A 41 -2.64 -3.21 -2.67
N ALA A 42 -2.90 -2.55 -1.54
CA ALA A 42 -2.04 -1.48 -1.04
C ALA A 42 -0.60 -1.95 -0.81
N ARG A 43 -0.43 -3.17 -0.27
CA ARG A 43 0.89 -3.80 -0.11
C ARG A 43 1.59 -3.99 -1.46
N ASN A 44 0.90 -4.54 -2.45
CA ASN A 44 1.48 -4.76 -3.77
C ASN A 44 1.82 -3.44 -4.46
N LEU A 45 0.97 -2.42 -4.33
CA LEU A 45 1.25 -1.08 -4.87
C LEU A 45 2.53 -0.48 -4.26
N LEU A 46 2.75 -0.63 -2.95
CA LEU A 46 3.98 -0.13 -2.32
C LEU A 46 5.21 -0.94 -2.76
N LEU A 47 5.10 -2.26 -2.86
CA LEU A 47 6.21 -3.12 -3.30
C LEU A 47 6.60 -2.87 -4.76
N GLU A 48 5.62 -2.74 -5.65
CA GLU A 48 5.83 -2.39 -7.06
C GLU A 48 6.40 -0.98 -7.22
N ALA A 49 6.10 -0.07 -6.30
CA ALA A 49 6.72 1.26 -6.24
C ALA A 49 8.14 1.25 -5.64
N GLY A 50 8.68 0.07 -5.29
CA GLY A 50 10.03 -0.09 -4.73
C GLY A 50 10.14 0.32 -3.26
N VAL A 51 9.03 0.49 -2.55
CA VAL A 51 9.04 0.85 -1.14
C VAL A 51 9.39 -0.37 -0.30
N GLU A 52 10.48 -0.29 0.46
CA GLU A 52 10.83 -1.31 1.45
C GLU A 52 9.82 -1.27 2.60
N LEU A 53 8.91 -2.24 2.59
CA LEU A 53 7.94 -2.39 3.66
C LEU A 53 8.63 -2.94 4.90
N ARG A 54 8.50 -2.21 6.01
CA ARG A 54 9.00 -2.68 7.30
C ARG A 54 8.42 -4.08 7.59
N PRO A 55 9.25 -5.09 7.89
CA PRO A 55 8.76 -6.43 8.15
C PRO A 55 7.73 -6.35 9.27
N ARG A 56 6.51 -6.83 9.01
CA ARG A 56 5.48 -6.95 10.04
C ARG A 56 6.09 -7.87 11.10
N GLY A 57 6.20 -7.36 12.33
CA GLY A 57 6.81 -8.07 13.44
C GLY A 57 6.36 -9.53 13.42
N ARG A 58 7.33 -10.44 13.38
CA ARG A 58 7.09 -11.88 13.41
C ARG A 58 6.05 -12.14 14.50
N HIS A 59 4.94 -12.75 14.12
CA HIS A 59 3.99 -13.29 15.08
C HIS A 59 4.80 -14.26 15.93
N ARG A 60 5.08 -13.89 17.18
CA ARG A 60 5.60 -14.85 18.16
C ARG A 60 4.43 -15.80 18.40
N PRO A 61 4.53 -17.10 18.10
CA PRO A 61 3.56 -18.04 18.63
C PRO A 61 3.80 -18.05 20.15
N SER A 62 2.79 -17.62 20.89
CA SER A 62 2.66 -17.86 22.33
C SER A 62 2.29 -19.30 22.58
#